data_AF-A0A3D0T014-F1
#
_entry.id   AF-A0A3D0T014-F1
#
_cell.length_a   1.000
_cell.length_b   1.000
_cell.length_c   1.000
_cell.angle_alpha   90.00
_cell.angle_beta   90.00
_cell.angle_gamma   90.00
#
_symmetry.space_group_name_H-M   'P 1'
#
loop_
_entity.id
_entity.type
_entity.pdbx_description
1 polymer ?
#
loop_
_entity_poly.entity_id
_entity_poly.type
_entity_poly.pdbx_seq_one_letter_code
_entity_poly.pdbx_strand_id
1 'polypeptide(L)'
;DDIANSNVDRHMAAAIINIAHNLGLKVVAEGVEYEEQLNILRRYDCEMLQGYLYSKPLNAERFEKLLRENSLLHKIINKVSPT
;
A
#
# COMPACT_ATOMS: atom_id res chain seq x y z
N ASP A 1 -14.28 1.17 0.92
CA ASP A 1 -15.08 2.36 0.54
C ASP A 1 -15.08 3.45 1.59
N ASP A 2 -15.05 3.07 2.87
CA ASP A 2 -15.39 3.98 3.97
C ASP A 2 -14.40 5.13 4.14
N ILE A 3 -13.09 4.89 4.07
CA ILE A 3 -12.09 5.96 4.21
C ILE A 3 -12.18 7.03 3.10
N ALA A 4 -12.72 6.68 1.93
CA ALA A 4 -12.93 7.62 0.83
C ALA A 4 -14.15 8.52 1.05
N ASN A 5 -15.13 8.08 1.86
CA ASN A 5 -16.42 8.73 2.00
C ASN A 5 -16.73 9.22 3.43
N SER A 6 -15.95 8.81 4.43
CA SER A 6 -16.22 9.07 5.85
C SER A 6 -15.07 9.81 6.50
N ASN A 7 -15.37 10.97 7.09
CA ASN A 7 -14.39 11.70 7.88
C ASN A 7 -14.04 10.96 9.16
N VAL A 8 -14.97 10.22 9.78
CA VAL A 8 -14.70 9.48 11.01
C VAL A 8 -13.63 8.41 10.76
N ASP A 9 -13.77 7.65 9.67
CA ASP A 9 -12.82 6.58 9.33
C ASP A 9 -11.45 7.15 8.96
N ARG A 10 -11.42 8.30 8.29
CA ARG A 10 -10.17 9.04 8.05
C ARG A 10 -9.46 9.44 9.34
N HIS A 11 -10.18 9.99 10.32
CA HIS A 11 -9.59 10.37 11.60
C HIS A 11 -9.12 9.14 12.39
N MET A 12 -9.88 8.05 12.36
CA MET A 12 -9.48 6.80 13.02
C MET A 12 -8.22 6.21 12.39
N ALA A 13 -8.16 6.12 11.06
CA ALA A 13 -6.99 5.63 10.35
C ALA A 13 -5.75 6.49 10.67
N ALA A 14 -5.87 7.82 10.60
CA ALA A 14 -4.77 8.73 10.94
C ALA A 14 -4.31 8.58 12.40
N ALA A 15 -5.23 8.41 13.35
CA ALA A 15 -4.88 8.19 14.76
C ALA A 15 -4.12 6.88 14.97
N ILE A 16 -4.58 5.78 14.37
CA ILE A 16 -3.92 4.47 14.45
C ILE A 16 -2.52 4.52 13.84
N ILE A 17 -2.38 5.16 12.67
CA ILE A 17 -1.09 5.31 12.00
C ILE A 17 -0.12 6.10 12.89
N ASN A 18 -0.56 7.22 13.45
CA ASN A 18 0.27 8.02 14.37
C ASN A 18 0.70 7.24 15.62
N ILE A 19 -0.19 6.41 16.18
CA ILE A 19 0.17 5.54 17.32
C ILE A 19 1.25 4.55 16.92
N ALA A 20 1.11 3.89 15.77
CA ALA A 20 2.10 2.93 15.27
C ALA A 20 3.47 3.61 15.05
N HIS A 21 3.49 4.78 14.42
CA HIS A 21 4.72 5.55 14.20
C HIS A 21 5.39 5.97 15.51
N ASN A 22 4.62 6.41 16.51
CA ASN A 22 5.14 6.75 17.85
C ASN A 22 5.78 5.53 18.57
N LEU A 23 5.35 4.32 18.21
CA LEU A 23 5.93 3.07 18.70
C LEU A 23 7.09 2.56 17.82
N GLY A 24 7.47 3.29 16.77
CA GLY A 24 8.50 2.86 15.81
C GLY A 24 8.07 1.68 14.92
N LEU A 25 6.76 1.49 14.74
CA LEU A 25 6.19 0.44 13.91
C LEU A 25 5.82 0.97 12.53
N LYS A 26 5.94 0.11 11.52
CA LYS A 26 5.44 0.38 10.16
C LYS A 26 3.98 -0.07 10.03
N VAL A 27 3.23 0.58 9.16
CA VAL A 27 1.81 0.29 8.96
C VAL A 27 1.55 -0.33 7.60
N VAL A 28 0.70 -1.37 7.59
CA VAL A 28 0.06 -1.87 6.38
C VAL A 28 -1.43 -1.55 6.41
N ALA A 29 -1.93 -0.85 5.39
CA ALA A 29 -3.36 -0.71 5.18
C ALA A 29 -3.85 -1.81 4.24
N GLU A 30 -4.75 -2.65 4.75
CA GLU A 30 -5.38 -3.74 4.00
C GLU A 30 -6.72 -3.31 3.39
N GLY A 31 -7.10 -3.93 2.27
CA GLY A 31 -8.37 -3.66 1.59
C GLY A 31 -8.36 -2.41 0.69
N VAL A 32 -7.20 -2.02 0.16
CA VAL A 32 -7.09 -0.87 -0.77
C VAL A 32 -7.49 -1.31 -2.18
N GLU A 33 -8.61 -0.81 -2.67
CA GLU A 33 -9.19 -1.21 -3.96
C GLU A 33 -9.15 -0.09 -5.00
N TYR A 34 -9.11 1.17 -4.56
CA TYR A 34 -9.19 2.35 -5.43
C TYR A 34 -8.07 3.35 -5.17
N GLU A 35 -7.65 4.06 -6.22
CA GLU A 35 -6.64 5.13 -6.18
C GLU A 35 -6.96 6.22 -5.15
N GLU A 36 -8.24 6.54 -4.94
CA GLU A 36 -8.64 7.54 -3.95
C GLU A 36 -8.24 7.12 -2.52
N GLN A 37 -8.42 5.84 -2.17
CA GLN A 37 -8.03 5.29 -0.88
C GLN A 37 -6.51 5.33 -0.72
N LEU A 38 -5.76 4.93 -1.75
CA LEU A 38 -4.30 5.05 -1.80
C LEU A 38 -3.84 6.49 -1.52
N ASN A 39 -4.44 7.46 -2.21
CA ASN A 39 -4.06 8.86 -2.07
C ASN A 39 -4.33 9.42 -0.68
N ILE A 40 -5.38 8.97 0.00
CA ILE A 40 -5.65 9.33 1.39
C ILE A 40 -4.61 8.71 2.32
N LEU A 41 -4.36 7.41 2.19
CA LEU A 41 -3.43 6.67 3.04
C LEU A 41 -1.99 7.18 2.90
N ARG A 42 -1.57 7.55 1.69
CA ARG A 42 -0.28 8.22 1.43
C ARG A 42 -0.14 9.55 2.17
N ARG A 43 -1.22 10.34 2.26
CA ARG A 43 -1.19 11.62 3.00
C ARG A 43 -1.08 11.43 4.52
N TYR A 44 -1.34 10.24 5.01
CA TYR A 44 -1.15 9.86 6.41
C TYR A 44 0.17 9.11 6.64
N ASP A 45 1.08 9.11 5.65
CA ASP A 45 2.38 8.45 5.72
C ASP A 45 2.31 6.93 5.95
N CYS A 46 1.22 6.27 5.52
CA CYS A 46 1.13 4.80 5.53
C CYS A 46 2.08 4.19 4.49
N GLU A 47 3.00 3.34 4.92
CA GLU A 47 4.13 2.91 4.08
C GLU A 47 3.83 1.67 3.23
N MET A 48 2.94 0.80 3.72
CA MET A 48 2.61 -0.45 3.05
C MET A 48 1.10 -0.54 2.79
N LEU A 49 0.74 -1.15 1.67
CA LEU A 49 -0.63 -1.25 1.22
C LEU A 49 -0.88 -2.64 0.64
N GLN A 50 -2.06 -3.16 0.89
CA GLN A 50 -2.52 -4.43 0.34
C GLN A 50 -3.96 -4.29 -0.11
N GLY A 51 -4.27 -4.73 -1.33
CA GLY A 51 -5.64 -4.82 -1.80
C GLY A 51 -5.76 -4.96 -3.31
N TYR A 52 -7.00 -4.94 -3.78
CA TYR A 52 -7.33 -5.24 -5.18
C TYR A 52 -6.88 -4.16 -6.16
N LEU A 53 -6.51 -2.98 -5.66
CA LEU A 53 -5.85 -1.95 -6.46
C LEU A 53 -4.58 -2.50 -7.12
N TYR A 54 -3.83 -3.35 -6.40
CA TYR A 54 -2.59 -3.95 -6.89
C TYR A 54 -2.84 -5.33 -7.52
N SER A 55 -3.54 -6.21 -6.79
CA SER A 55 -3.85 -7.54 -7.28
C SER A 55 -5.00 -8.18 -6.51
N LYS A 56 -5.80 -8.98 -7.21
CA LYS A 56 -6.69 -9.94 -6.55
C LYS A 56 -5.86 -11.08 -5.92
N PRO A 57 -6.42 -11.87 -4.99
CA PRO A 57 -5.73 -13.03 -4.45
C PRO A 57 -5.34 -13.99 -5.58
N LEU A 58 -4.09 -14.46 -5.55
CA LEU A 58 -3.52 -15.30 -6.59
C LEU A 58 -3.24 -16.70 -6.03
N ASN A 59 -3.29 -17.71 -6.90
CA ASN A 59 -2.72 -19.01 -6.58
C ASN A 59 -1.18 -18.93 -6.56
N ALA A 60 -0.53 -19.97 -6.05
CA ALA A 60 0.91 -20.01 -5.88
C ALA A 60 1.68 -19.72 -7.19
N GLU A 61 1.29 -20.35 -8.30
CA GLU A 61 1.95 -20.18 -9.61
C GLU A 61 1.88 -18.73 -10.10
N ARG A 62 0.71 -18.11 -10.04
CA ARG A 62 0.52 -16.72 -10.48
C ARG A 62 1.22 -15.73 -9.56
N PHE A 63 1.24 -16.00 -8.26
CA PHE A 63 1.98 -15.19 -7.29
C PHE A 63 3.49 -15.24 -7.54
N GLU A 64 4.04 -16.43 -7.79
CA GLU A 64 5.46 -16.60 -8.09
C GLU A 64 5.85 -15.86 -9.37
N LYS A 65 5.00 -15.91 -10.41
CA LYS A 65 5.20 -15.12 -11.63
C LYS A 65 5.19 -13.62 -11.34
N LEU A 66 4.21 -13.13 -10.58
CA LEU A 66 4.13 -11.71 -10.20
C LEU A 66 5.38 -11.24 -9.44
N LEU A 67 5.90 -12.04 -8.51
CA LEU A 67 7.12 -11.73 -7.76
C LEU A 67 8.35 -11.63 -8.67
N ARG A 68 8.51 -12.56 -9.62
CA ARG A 68 9.61 -12.52 -10.60
C ARG A 68 9.55 -11.27 -11.47
N GLU A 69 8.38 -10.95 -12.01
CA GLU A 69 8.17 -9.77 -12.87
C GLU A 69 8.47 -8.48 -12.10
N ASN A 70 7.98 -8.34 -10.87
CA ASN A 70 8.30 -7.19 -10.01
C ASN A 70 9.80 -7.08 -9.71
N SER A 71 10.48 -8.20 -9.40
CA SER A 71 11.94 -8.20 -9.18
C SER A 71 12.72 -7.73 -10.40
N LEU A 72 12.30 -8.13 -11.61
CA LEU A 72 12.92 -7.70 -12.86
C LEU A 72 12.68 -6.19 -13.12
N LEU A 73 11.45 -5.71 -12.92
CA LEU A 73 11.12 -4.29 -13.06
C LEU A 73 11.95 -3.42 -12.12
N HIS A 74 12.08 -3.79 -10.84
CA HIS A 74 12.92 -3.07 -9.89
C HIS A 74 14.39 -3.02 -10.31
N LYS A 75 14.94 -4.12 -10.85
CA LYS A 75 16.32 -4.14 -11.37
C LYS A 75 16.49 -3.22 -12.58
N ILE A 76 15.48 -3.10 -13.44
CA ILE A 76 15.53 -2.22 -14.61
C ILE A 76 15.45 -0.76 -14.14
N ILE A 77 14.46 -0.40 -13.33
CA ILE A 77 14.28 0.98 -12.84
C ILE A 77 15.54 1.46 -12.11
N ASN A 78 16.09 0.65 -11.19
CA ASN A 78 17.29 1.01 -10.43
C ASN A 78 18.58 1.05 -11.27
N LYS A 79 18.60 0.44 -12.46
CA LYS A 79 19.72 0.56 -13.42
C LYS A 79 19.57 1.77 -14.35
N VAL A 80 18.34 2.21 -14.59
CA VAL A 80 18.00 3.28 -15.55
C VAL A 80 17.92 4.66 -14.87
N SER A 81 17.86 4.72 -13.54
CA SER A 81 17.96 5.96 -12.76
C SER A 81 19.38 6.20 -12.21
N PRO A 82 20.31 6.84 -12.97
CA PRO A 82 21.54 7.37 -12.42
C PRO A 82 21.32 8.82 -11.96
N THR A 83 20.56 9.03 -10.88
CA THR A 83 20.51 10.25 -10.05
C THR A 83 19.42 10.11 -9.00
#